data_AF-A0A6V7BTI6-F1
#
_entry.id   AF-A0A6V7BTI6-F1
#
_cell.length_a   1.000
_cell.length_b   1.000
_cell.length_c   1.000
_cell.angle_alpha   90.00
_cell.angle_beta   90.00
_cell.angle_gamma   90.00
#
_symmetry.space_group_name_H-M   'P 1'
#
loop_
_entity.id
_entity.type
_entity.pdbx_description
1 polymer ?
#
loop_
_entity_poly.entity_id
_entity_poly.type
_entity_poly.pdbx_seq_one_letter_code
_entity_poly.pdbx_strand_id
1 'polypeptide(L)'
;MFAPALHAPAERSTALQLPYRDTVDAQTDLYRYAQQLQQQVRAGDAQAGWRLSRVYDYCAPYAASPAGYAADSDWIAAQHTPGVVAMHAARERVAQRCAGFAPSDGVSPQLVAQQRQAAARAGNLAAEAALLALGEPLQTSPTYKRALVQRVLASRDPEAYLALAPAMGARASGDDSLQGYVAGDQFAELAWQVAACRLGLDCSAESTLVTSYCANAGICSRDSAQDFVSFVFDAAVPRQGADRVDEMVDTLVSEPGAQS
;
A
#
# COMPACT_ATOMS: atom_id res chain seq x y z
N MET A 1 39.97 -20.31 28.95
CA MET A 1 38.54 -20.33 29.29
C MET A 1 37.85 -19.28 28.43
N PHE A 2 37.19 -19.70 27.35
CA PHE A 2 36.44 -18.81 26.45
C PHE A 2 34.95 -19.06 26.67
N ALA A 3 34.21 -18.01 26.99
CA ALA A 3 32.76 -18.05 27.13
C ALA A 3 32.10 -18.14 25.75
N PRO A 4 31.01 -18.90 25.56
CA PRO A 4 30.30 -18.94 24.29
C PRO A 4 29.38 -17.72 24.17
N ALA A 5 29.40 -17.09 23.00
CA ALA A 5 28.47 -16.04 22.61
C ALA A 5 27.06 -16.63 22.41
N LEU A 6 26.08 -16.08 23.14
CA LEU A 6 24.66 -16.35 22.96
C LEU A 6 24.24 -15.90 21.55
N HIS A 7 23.93 -16.85 20.68
CA HIS A 7 23.29 -16.59 19.40
C HIS A 7 21.84 -16.14 19.65
N ALA A 8 21.50 -14.94 19.18
CA ALA A 8 20.11 -14.55 18.99
C ALA A 8 19.47 -15.47 17.92
N PRO A 9 18.22 -15.91 18.09
CA PRO A 9 17.57 -16.76 17.11
C PRO A 9 17.33 -15.94 15.83
N ALA A 10 17.75 -16.50 14.71
CA ALA A 10 17.46 -15.98 13.39
C ALA A 10 15.95 -16.04 13.14
N GLU A 11 15.30 -14.88 13.06
CA GLU A 11 13.94 -14.69 12.51
C GLU A 11 13.96 -14.92 10.99
N ARG A 12 14.33 -16.13 10.57
CA ARG A 12 14.16 -16.58 9.19
C ARG A 12 12.85 -17.35 9.11
N SER A 13 11.95 -16.83 8.27
CA SER A 13 10.94 -17.60 7.53
C SER A 13 9.56 -17.84 8.14
N THR A 14 8.94 -16.83 8.76
CA THR A 14 7.47 -16.77 8.91
C THR A 14 6.80 -15.80 7.92
N ALA A 15 7.57 -15.10 7.10
CA ALA A 15 7.09 -14.07 6.17
C ALA A 15 6.65 -14.62 4.79
N LEU A 16 6.84 -15.92 4.50
CA LEU A 16 6.33 -16.51 3.26
C LEU A 16 5.00 -17.20 3.53
N GLN A 17 3.93 -16.64 2.95
CA GLN A 17 2.52 -17.08 3.02
C GLN A 17 1.75 -16.61 4.24
N LEU A 18 1.47 -15.29 4.27
CA LEU A 18 0.20 -14.85 4.86
C LEU A 18 -0.93 -15.63 4.16
N PRO A 19 -1.84 -16.29 4.90
CA PRO A 19 -3.03 -16.85 4.27
C PRO A 19 -3.73 -15.71 3.52
N TYR A 20 -3.95 -15.87 2.22
CA TYR A 20 -4.64 -14.87 1.39
C TYR A 20 -5.92 -14.34 2.05
N ARG A 21 -6.59 -15.20 2.83
CA ARG A 21 -7.79 -14.91 3.63
C ARG A 21 -7.62 -13.84 4.72
N ASP A 22 -6.40 -13.48 5.10
CA ASP A 22 -6.14 -12.48 6.13
C ASP A 22 -5.72 -11.12 5.52
N THR A 23 -5.66 -11.04 4.19
CA THR A 23 -5.41 -9.77 3.49
C THR A 23 -6.66 -8.88 3.55
N VAL A 24 -6.46 -7.57 3.50
CA VAL A 24 -7.56 -6.60 3.39
C VAL A 24 -8.33 -6.85 2.10
N ASP A 25 -7.64 -7.15 1.00
CA ASP A 25 -8.20 -7.41 -0.31
C ASP A 25 -9.20 -8.58 -0.32
N ALA A 26 -8.94 -9.65 0.44
CA ALA A 26 -9.84 -10.79 0.54
C ALA A 26 -11.13 -10.53 1.35
N GLN A 27 -11.23 -9.40 2.07
CA GLN A 27 -12.40 -9.12 2.92
C GLN A 27 -13.50 -8.35 2.18
N THR A 28 -14.72 -8.87 2.26
CA THR A 28 -15.92 -8.21 1.72
C THR A 28 -16.57 -7.23 2.69
N ASP A 29 -16.48 -7.46 4.01
CA ASP A 29 -17.01 -6.57 5.06
C ASP A 29 -15.85 -6.02 5.90
N LEU A 30 -15.39 -4.82 5.55
CA LEU A 30 -14.25 -4.17 6.19
C LEU A 30 -14.59 -3.60 7.55
N TYR A 31 -15.86 -3.28 7.81
CA TYR A 31 -16.29 -2.82 9.12
C TYR A 31 -16.18 -3.94 10.17
N ARG A 32 -16.73 -5.12 9.86
CA ARG A 32 -16.58 -6.30 10.72
C ARG A 32 -15.12 -6.71 10.84
N TYR A 33 -14.36 -6.67 9.75
CA TYR A 33 -12.95 -7.00 9.80
C TYR A 33 -12.16 -6.04 10.71
N ALA A 34 -12.44 -4.74 10.64
CA ALA A 34 -11.82 -3.76 11.54
C ALA A 34 -12.11 -4.06 13.01
N GLN A 35 -13.34 -4.46 13.37
CA GLN A 35 -13.68 -4.86 14.74
C GLN A 35 -12.87 -6.06 15.23
N GLN A 36 -12.63 -7.05 14.36
CA GLN A 36 -11.79 -8.20 14.68
C GLN A 36 -10.32 -7.81 14.85
N LEU A 37 -9.80 -6.98 13.94
CA LEU A 37 -8.44 -6.45 14.01
C LEU A 37 -8.21 -5.64 15.28
N GLN A 38 -9.18 -4.83 15.72
CA GLN A 38 -9.10 -4.09 16.97
C GLN A 38 -8.89 -5.01 18.19
N GLN A 39 -9.49 -6.21 18.21
CA GLN A 39 -9.28 -7.18 19.28
C GLN A 39 -7.85 -7.73 19.26
N GLN A 40 -7.32 -8.02 18.08
CA GLN A 40 -5.94 -8.50 17.90
C GLN A 40 -4.90 -7.41 18.23
N VAL A 41 -5.17 -6.16 17.87
CA VAL A 41 -4.35 -5.00 18.26
C VAL A 41 -4.27 -4.86 19.77
N ARG A 42 -5.39 -5.05 20.50
CA ARG A 42 -5.40 -5.07 21.97
C ARG A 42 -4.57 -6.22 22.55
N ALA A 43 -4.42 -7.31 21.80
CA ALA A 43 -3.55 -8.44 22.15
C ALA A 43 -2.07 -8.21 21.77
N GLY A 44 -1.73 -7.07 21.15
CA GLY A 44 -0.37 -6.71 20.78
C GLY A 44 0.06 -7.12 19.37
N ASP A 45 -0.86 -7.55 18.50
CA ASP A 45 -0.53 -7.94 17.13
C ASP A 45 -0.21 -6.73 16.24
N ALA A 46 1.06 -6.60 15.87
CA ALA A 46 1.58 -5.53 15.02
C ALA A 46 1.04 -5.61 13.58
N GLN A 47 0.88 -6.82 13.03
CA GLN A 47 0.35 -7.03 11.68
C GLN A 47 -1.14 -6.69 11.64
N ALA A 48 -1.90 -7.03 12.68
CA ALA A 48 -3.28 -6.61 12.81
C ALA A 48 -3.39 -5.08 12.87
N GLY A 49 -2.48 -4.42 13.59
CA GLY A 49 -2.39 -2.95 13.62
C GLY A 49 -2.15 -2.34 12.24
N TRP A 50 -1.20 -2.90 11.48
CA TRP A 50 -0.95 -2.47 10.10
C TRP A 50 -2.19 -2.61 9.23
N ARG A 51 -2.84 -3.78 9.22
CA ARG A 51 -4.04 -4.04 8.43
C ARG A 51 -5.20 -3.13 8.84
N LEU A 52 -5.38 -2.87 10.14
CA LEU A 52 -6.39 -1.94 10.63
C LEU A 52 -6.17 -0.53 10.06
N SER A 53 -4.92 -0.08 10.00
CA SER A 53 -4.60 1.21 9.38
C SER A 53 -4.95 1.25 7.90
N ARG A 54 -4.75 0.14 7.16
CA ARG A 54 -5.13 0.03 5.74
C ARG A 54 -6.65 0.07 5.55
N VAL A 55 -7.41 -0.59 6.42
CA VAL A 55 -8.88 -0.53 6.41
C VAL A 55 -9.37 0.90 6.63
N TYR A 56 -8.83 1.58 7.64
CA TYR A 56 -9.18 2.97 7.93
C TYR A 56 -8.83 3.90 6.79
N ASP A 57 -7.65 3.76 6.18
CA ASP A 57 -7.23 4.58 5.04
C ASP A 57 -8.15 4.38 3.82
N TYR A 58 -8.47 3.13 3.50
CA TYR A 58 -9.37 2.78 2.40
C TYR A 58 -10.80 3.29 2.62
N CYS A 59 -11.33 3.16 3.84
CA CYS A 59 -12.71 3.52 4.16
C CYS A 59 -12.90 4.98 4.59
N ALA A 60 -11.83 5.77 4.79
CA ALA A 60 -11.94 7.14 5.30
C ALA A 60 -12.88 8.05 4.49
N PRO A 61 -12.85 8.06 3.14
CA PRO A 61 -13.76 8.91 2.36
C PRO A 61 -15.24 8.57 2.58
N TYR A 62 -15.58 7.29 2.69
CA TYR A 62 -16.94 6.83 2.97
C TYR A 62 -17.35 7.14 4.42
N ALA A 63 -16.49 6.80 5.38
CA ALA A 63 -16.76 6.95 6.81
C ALA A 63 -17.00 8.41 7.23
N ALA A 64 -16.35 9.38 6.56
CA ALA A 64 -16.52 10.79 6.84
C ALA A 64 -17.96 11.29 6.61
N SER A 65 -18.65 10.77 5.59
CA SER A 65 -20.06 11.07 5.31
C SER A 65 -20.65 10.02 4.37
N PRO A 66 -21.27 8.94 4.89
CA PRO A 66 -21.88 7.92 4.04
C PRO A 66 -22.96 8.47 3.10
N ALA A 67 -23.78 9.41 3.60
CA ALA A 67 -24.82 10.06 2.81
C ALA A 67 -24.24 10.99 1.73
N GLY A 68 -23.17 11.75 2.05
CA GLY A 68 -22.48 12.58 1.07
C GLY A 68 -21.79 11.72 0.01
N TYR A 69 -21.15 10.63 0.42
CA TYR A 69 -20.50 9.68 -0.48
C TYR A 69 -21.49 9.09 -1.49
N ALA A 70 -22.68 8.71 -1.03
CA ALA A 70 -23.76 8.22 -1.89
C ALA A 70 -24.26 9.30 -2.87
N ALA A 71 -24.50 10.52 -2.38
CA ALA A 71 -24.94 11.63 -3.24
C ALA A 71 -23.90 11.97 -4.33
N ASP A 72 -22.61 11.96 -3.98
CA ASP A 72 -21.52 12.14 -4.94
C ASP A 72 -21.48 11.01 -5.97
N SER A 73 -21.67 9.76 -5.53
CA SER A 73 -21.73 8.59 -6.41
C SER A 73 -22.92 8.67 -7.38
N ASP A 74 -24.10 9.08 -6.92
CA ASP A 74 -25.28 9.29 -7.76
C ASP A 74 -25.05 10.40 -8.80
N TRP A 75 -24.40 11.50 -8.38
CA TRP A 75 -24.04 12.59 -9.30
C TRP A 75 -23.04 12.14 -10.36
N ILE A 76 -22.04 11.34 -9.98
CA ILE A 76 -21.09 10.69 -10.88
C ILE A 76 -21.88 9.81 -11.86
N ALA A 77 -22.73 8.90 -11.39
CA ALA A 77 -23.51 8.00 -12.24
C ALA A 77 -24.36 8.72 -13.31
N ALA A 78 -24.84 9.93 -13.01
CA ALA A 78 -25.60 10.75 -13.95
C ALA A 78 -24.76 11.32 -15.11
N GLN A 79 -23.43 11.37 -14.99
CA GLN A 79 -22.53 11.83 -16.05
C GLN A 79 -22.31 10.69 -17.06
N HIS A 80 -22.92 10.76 -18.24
CA HIS A 80 -22.89 9.67 -19.25
C HIS A 80 -21.55 9.56 -20.03
N THR A 81 -20.41 9.60 -19.34
CA THR A 81 -19.06 9.57 -19.95
C THR A 81 -18.36 8.22 -19.68
N PRO A 82 -17.64 7.62 -20.65
CA PRO A 82 -17.08 6.26 -20.51
C PRO A 82 -16.17 6.00 -19.30
N GLY A 83 -15.44 6.99 -18.77
CA GLY A 83 -14.61 6.83 -17.56
C GLY A 83 -15.40 6.84 -16.24
N VAL A 84 -16.63 7.35 -16.27
CA VAL A 84 -17.49 7.55 -15.09
C VAL A 84 -18.11 6.24 -14.63
N VAL A 85 -18.40 5.31 -15.55
CA VAL A 85 -18.95 3.99 -15.21
C VAL A 85 -17.98 3.20 -14.32
N ALA A 86 -16.70 3.18 -14.67
CA ALA A 86 -15.66 2.52 -13.88
C ALA A 86 -15.49 3.20 -12.51
N MET A 87 -15.52 4.54 -12.48
CA MET A 87 -15.46 5.31 -11.23
C MET A 87 -16.63 5.00 -10.32
N HIS A 88 -17.86 4.98 -10.85
CA HIS A 88 -19.05 4.61 -10.11
C HIS A 88 -18.95 3.19 -9.54
N ALA A 89 -18.56 2.20 -10.35
CA ALA A 89 -18.38 0.83 -9.88
C ALA A 89 -17.32 0.72 -8.76
N ALA A 90 -16.20 1.44 -8.88
CA ALA A 90 -15.19 1.50 -7.83
C ALA A 90 -15.73 2.10 -6.53
N ARG A 91 -16.51 3.18 -6.62
CA ARG A 91 -17.16 3.81 -5.46
C ARG A 91 -18.20 2.91 -4.81
N GLU A 92 -19.01 2.20 -5.60
CA GLU A 92 -19.96 1.21 -5.08
C GLU A 92 -19.25 0.09 -4.32
N ARG A 93 -18.10 -0.40 -4.82
CA ARG A 93 -17.28 -1.37 -4.08
C ARG A 93 -16.78 -0.82 -2.75
N VAL A 94 -16.33 0.44 -2.70
CA VAL A 94 -15.96 1.09 -1.42
C VAL A 94 -17.16 1.15 -0.49
N ALA A 95 -18.32 1.63 -0.97
CA ALA A 95 -19.53 1.77 -0.17
C ALA A 95 -20.02 0.43 0.39
N GLN A 96 -20.04 -0.62 -0.44
CA GLN A 96 -20.41 -1.98 -0.02
C GLN A 96 -19.47 -2.52 1.06
N ARG A 97 -18.15 -2.38 0.85
CA ARG A 97 -17.16 -2.96 1.75
C ARG A 97 -17.01 -2.19 3.06
N CYS A 98 -17.19 -0.88 3.02
CA CYS A 98 -17.10 0.00 4.18
C CYS A 98 -18.45 0.24 4.88
N ALA A 99 -19.52 -0.41 4.40
CA ALA A 99 -20.84 -0.33 5.03
C ALA A 99 -20.76 -0.70 6.52
N GLY A 100 -21.30 0.18 7.37
CA GLY A 100 -21.21 0.06 8.83
C GLY A 100 -20.34 1.13 9.48
N PHE A 101 -19.37 1.69 8.74
CA PHE A 101 -18.66 2.89 9.20
C PHE A 101 -19.58 4.11 9.19
N ALA A 102 -19.44 4.95 10.21
CA ALA A 102 -20.17 6.19 10.40
C ALA A 102 -19.22 7.31 10.84
N PRO A 103 -19.64 8.59 10.73
CA PRO A 103 -18.79 9.72 11.16
C PRO A 103 -18.36 9.63 12.64
N SER A 104 -19.19 9.00 13.48
CA SER A 104 -18.89 8.77 14.90
C SER A 104 -17.71 7.83 15.17
N ASP A 105 -17.29 7.03 14.18
CA ASP A 105 -16.14 6.13 14.33
C ASP A 105 -14.80 6.89 14.27
N GLY A 106 -14.81 8.17 13.85
CA GLY A 106 -13.62 9.04 13.90
C GLY A 106 -12.49 8.62 12.95
N VAL A 107 -12.80 7.83 11.92
CA VAL A 107 -11.83 7.42 10.89
C VAL A 107 -11.28 8.66 10.20
N SER A 108 -9.98 8.88 10.35
CA SER A 108 -9.29 10.11 9.92
C SER A 108 -7.85 9.82 9.53
N PRO A 109 -7.20 10.69 8.72
CA PRO A 109 -5.77 10.57 8.42
C PRO A 109 -4.90 10.50 9.68
N GLN A 110 -5.25 11.24 10.73
CA GLN A 110 -4.56 11.21 12.01
C GLN A 110 -4.69 9.85 12.70
N LEU A 111 -5.88 9.23 12.69
CA LEU A 111 -6.07 7.89 13.23
C LEU A 111 -5.26 6.84 12.45
N VAL A 112 -5.22 6.96 11.12
CA VAL A 112 -4.39 6.09 10.26
C VAL A 112 -2.91 6.22 10.62
N ALA A 113 -2.39 7.45 10.74
CA ALA A 113 -0.99 7.70 11.10
C ALA A 113 -0.65 7.15 12.50
N GLN A 114 -1.52 7.37 13.49
CA GLN A 114 -1.35 6.82 14.84
C GLN A 114 -1.29 5.29 14.83
N GLN A 115 -2.17 4.64 14.09
CA GLN A 115 -2.21 3.19 13.99
C GLN A 115 -0.96 2.63 13.29
N ARG A 116 -0.48 3.29 12.23
CA ARG A 116 0.79 2.96 11.56
C ARG A 116 1.98 3.13 12.50
N GLN A 117 2.02 4.21 13.28
CA GLN A 117 3.07 4.45 14.27
C GLN A 117 3.12 3.35 15.34
N ALA A 118 1.96 2.93 15.86
CA ALA A 118 1.88 1.85 16.81
C ALA A 118 2.38 0.51 16.21
N ALA A 119 1.92 0.16 15.01
CA ALA A 119 2.33 -1.05 14.31
C ALA A 119 3.84 -1.05 13.98
N ALA A 120 4.39 0.07 13.52
CA ALA A 120 5.81 0.20 13.20
C ALA A 120 6.69 0.05 14.46
N ARG A 121 6.31 0.67 15.58
CA ARG A 121 7.02 0.51 16.86
C ARG A 121 6.94 -0.92 17.41
N ALA A 122 5.89 -1.65 17.06
CA ALA A 122 5.73 -3.06 17.37
C ALA A 122 6.42 -4.00 16.36
N GLY A 123 7.20 -3.46 15.41
CA GLY A 123 8.03 -4.24 14.49
C GLY A 123 7.44 -4.50 13.10
N ASN A 124 6.31 -3.89 12.74
CA ASN A 124 5.74 -4.05 11.41
C ASN A 124 6.49 -3.20 10.36
N LEU A 125 7.17 -3.87 9.42
CA LEU A 125 8.00 -3.22 8.40
C LEU A 125 7.20 -2.38 7.41
N ALA A 126 6.04 -2.87 6.97
CA ALA A 126 5.18 -2.14 6.03
C ALA A 126 4.62 -0.85 6.67
N ALA A 127 4.26 -0.89 7.95
CA ALA A 127 3.85 0.29 8.69
C ALA A 127 4.98 1.32 8.83
N GLU A 128 6.21 0.87 9.07
CA GLU A 128 7.39 1.74 9.14
C GLU A 128 7.70 2.39 7.78
N ALA A 129 7.58 1.64 6.69
CA ALA A 129 7.69 2.14 5.32
C ALA A 129 6.58 3.18 5.00
N ALA A 130 5.34 2.91 5.41
CA ALA A 130 4.22 3.83 5.22
C ALA A 130 4.41 5.15 5.98
N LEU A 131 5.04 5.13 7.16
CA LEU A 131 5.38 6.35 7.91
C LEU A 131 6.42 7.19 7.18
N LEU A 132 7.43 6.55 6.57
CA LEU A 132 8.35 7.25 5.69
C LEU A 132 7.60 7.86 4.50
N ALA A 133 6.67 7.13 3.87
CA ALA A 133 5.80 7.62 2.78
C ALA A 133 4.98 8.86 3.20
N LEU A 134 4.44 8.87 4.42
CA LEU A 134 3.72 10.00 5.00
C LEU A 134 4.61 11.20 5.36
N GLY A 135 5.94 11.04 5.35
CA GLY A 135 6.87 12.09 5.79
C GLY A 135 7.04 12.15 7.32
N GLU A 136 6.57 11.14 8.04
CA GLU A 136 6.65 11.03 9.50
C GLU A 136 7.46 9.78 9.92
N PRO A 137 8.70 9.58 9.43
CA PRO A 137 9.46 8.37 9.74
C PRO A 137 9.79 8.28 11.24
N LEU A 138 9.99 7.06 11.76
CA LEU A 138 10.35 6.88 13.18
C LEU A 138 11.66 7.60 13.54
N GLN A 139 12.58 7.74 12.58
CA GLN A 139 13.78 8.56 12.70
C GLN A 139 14.00 9.33 11.40
N THR A 140 14.57 10.52 11.52
CA THR A 140 14.78 11.44 10.38
C THR A 140 16.18 11.35 9.78
N SER A 141 17.06 10.49 10.30
CA SER A 141 18.45 10.41 9.83
C SER A 141 18.54 9.79 8.42
N PRO A 142 19.45 10.30 7.57
CA PRO A 142 19.72 9.70 6.25
C PRO A 142 20.07 8.21 6.32
N THR A 143 20.85 7.82 7.34
CA THR A 143 21.25 6.43 7.57
C THR A 143 20.07 5.53 7.90
N TYR A 144 19.13 6.00 8.72
CA TYR A 144 17.91 5.26 9.02
C TYR A 144 17.05 5.08 7.76
N LYS A 145 16.86 6.14 6.96
CA LYS A 145 16.07 6.07 5.73
C LYS A 145 16.65 5.02 4.78
N ARG A 146 17.96 5.06 4.54
CA ARG A 146 18.66 4.09 3.70
C ARG A 146 18.53 2.66 4.24
N ALA A 147 18.70 2.47 5.55
CA ALA A 147 18.56 1.16 6.17
C ALA A 147 17.12 0.61 6.06
N LEU A 148 16.10 1.46 6.19
CA LEU A 148 14.70 1.07 5.99
C LEU A 148 14.46 0.56 4.56
N VAL A 149 14.92 1.29 3.53
CA VAL A 149 14.81 0.86 2.13
C VAL A 149 15.50 -0.50 1.91
N GLN A 150 16.69 -0.69 2.47
CA GLN A 150 17.41 -1.96 2.39
C GLN A 150 16.63 -3.12 3.03
N ARG A 151 16.02 -2.90 4.20
CA ARG A 151 15.20 -3.93 4.85
C ARG A 151 13.95 -4.26 4.04
N VAL A 152 13.29 -3.26 3.43
CA VAL A 152 12.15 -3.50 2.54
C VAL A 152 12.57 -4.38 1.36
N LEU A 153 13.63 -4.02 0.65
CA LEU A 153 14.16 -4.82 -0.47
C LEU A 153 14.52 -6.25 -0.04
N ALA A 154 15.21 -6.40 1.09
CA ALA A 154 15.63 -7.70 1.61
C ALA A 154 14.45 -8.57 2.06
N SER A 155 13.37 -7.96 2.55
CA SER A 155 12.19 -8.68 3.04
C SER A 155 11.38 -9.37 1.94
N ARG A 156 11.42 -8.82 0.71
CA ARG A 156 10.52 -9.21 -0.39
C ARG A 156 9.03 -9.16 -0.01
N ASP A 157 8.67 -8.41 1.03
CA ASP A 157 7.28 -8.28 1.48
C ASP A 157 6.51 -7.35 0.53
N PRO A 158 5.51 -7.86 -0.21
CA PRO A 158 4.72 -7.04 -1.13
C PRO A 158 4.00 -5.88 -0.44
N GLU A 159 3.55 -6.03 0.82
CA GLU A 159 2.91 -4.93 1.55
C GLU A 159 3.91 -3.81 1.88
N ALA A 160 5.15 -4.16 2.22
CA ALA A 160 6.21 -3.20 2.51
C ALA A 160 6.69 -2.46 1.25
N TYR A 161 6.79 -3.15 0.11
CA TYR A 161 7.09 -2.53 -1.18
C TYR A 161 6.02 -1.49 -1.55
N LEU A 162 4.74 -1.86 -1.46
CA LEU A 162 3.64 -0.94 -1.75
C LEU A 162 3.63 0.26 -0.80
N ALA A 163 3.79 0.00 0.50
CA ALA A 163 3.78 1.04 1.52
C ALA A 163 4.93 2.05 1.36
N LEU A 164 6.08 1.60 0.87
CA LEU A 164 7.24 2.43 0.60
C LEU A 164 7.09 3.25 -0.69
N ALA A 165 6.33 2.77 -1.67
CA ALA A 165 6.31 3.30 -3.04
C ALA A 165 6.16 4.82 -3.15
N PRO A 166 5.23 5.50 -2.42
CA PRO A 166 5.13 6.97 -2.50
C PRO A 166 6.40 7.68 -2.01
N ALA A 167 7.19 7.04 -1.14
CA ALA A 167 8.50 7.53 -0.72
C ALA A 167 9.57 7.52 -1.79
N MET A 168 9.42 6.68 -2.80
CA MET A 168 10.43 6.43 -3.79
C MET A 168 10.15 7.19 -5.10
N GLY A 169 8.95 7.72 -5.28
CA GLY A 169 8.60 8.54 -6.45
C GLY A 169 9.35 9.87 -6.54
N ALA A 170 8.78 10.81 -7.30
CA ALA A 170 9.40 12.11 -7.59
C ALA A 170 9.81 12.91 -6.35
N ARG A 171 9.15 12.72 -5.20
CA ARG A 171 9.50 13.40 -3.94
C ARG A 171 10.86 13.01 -3.36
N ALA A 172 11.43 11.89 -3.79
CA ALA A 172 12.78 11.47 -3.44
C ALA A 172 13.87 12.12 -4.32
N SER A 173 13.49 12.92 -5.31
CA SER A 173 14.46 13.57 -6.20
C SER A 173 15.38 14.51 -5.41
N GLY A 174 16.70 14.33 -5.58
CA GLY A 174 17.71 15.09 -4.84
C GLY A 174 17.98 14.61 -3.41
N ASP A 175 17.41 13.47 -2.99
CA ASP A 175 17.75 12.85 -1.69
C ASP A 175 18.98 11.95 -1.81
N ASP A 176 20.14 12.46 -1.42
CA ASP A 176 21.42 11.74 -1.45
C ASP A 176 21.39 10.40 -0.69
N SER A 177 20.53 10.26 0.33
CA SER A 177 20.43 9.01 1.08
C SER A 177 19.86 7.85 0.25
N LEU A 178 19.11 8.19 -0.81
CA LEU A 178 18.46 7.26 -1.72
C LEU A 178 19.24 7.05 -3.02
N GLN A 179 20.43 7.64 -3.14
CA GLN A 179 21.28 7.45 -4.31
C GLN A 179 21.60 5.95 -4.50
N GLY A 180 21.43 5.48 -5.74
CA GLY A 180 21.64 4.09 -6.15
C GLY A 180 20.43 3.17 -5.97
N TYR A 181 19.30 3.67 -5.48
CA TYR A 181 18.02 2.95 -5.50
C TYR A 181 17.15 3.42 -6.66
N VAL A 182 16.12 2.64 -6.98
CA VAL A 182 14.99 3.08 -7.83
C VAL A 182 14.22 4.13 -7.03
N ALA A 183 14.63 5.40 -7.13
CA ALA A 183 14.10 6.49 -6.34
C ALA A 183 14.23 7.83 -7.08
N GLY A 184 13.32 8.78 -6.79
CA GLY A 184 13.44 10.18 -7.27
C GLY A 184 13.11 10.38 -8.75
N ASP A 185 12.67 9.32 -9.42
CA ASP A 185 12.21 9.31 -10.80
C ASP A 185 10.67 9.39 -10.85
N GLN A 186 10.12 9.99 -11.90
CA GLN A 186 8.67 10.10 -12.11
C GLN A 186 7.96 8.74 -12.21
N PHE A 187 8.69 7.69 -12.59
CA PHE A 187 8.19 6.32 -12.69
C PHE A 187 8.56 5.44 -11.49
N ALA A 188 9.41 5.90 -10.57
CA ALA A 188 9.91 5.07 -9.48
C ALA A 188 8.78 4.57 -8.56
N GLU A 189 7.86 5.45 -8.14
CA GLU A 189 6.70 5.03 -7.32
C GLU A 189 5.90 3.93 -8.01
N LEU A 190 5.62 4.10 -9.31
CA LEU A 190 4.93 3.08 -10.09
C LEU A 190 5.72 1.77 -10.14
N ALA A 191 7.04 1.82 -10.39
CA ALA A 191 7.87 0.63 -10.43
C ALA A 191 7.84 -0.14 -9.09
N TRP A 192 7.82 0.56 -7.95
CA TRP A 192 7.65 -0.08 -6.64
C TRP A 192 6.28 -0.74 -6.46
N GLN A 193 5.21 -0.11 -6.94
CA GLN A 193 3.86 -0.68 -6.90
C GLN A 193 3.75 -1.93 -7.78
N VAL A 194 4.29 -1.88 -9.01
CA VAL A 194 4.33 -3.03 -9.94
C VAL A 194 5.20 -4.15 -9.38
N ALA A 195 6.34 -3.82 -8.75
CA ALA A 195 7.17 -4.80 -8.07
C ALA A 195 6.42 -5.49 -6.92
N ALA A 196 5.62 -4.76 -6.13
CA ALA A 196 4.76 -5.36 -5.10
C ALA A 196 3.76 -6.37 -5.71
N CYS A 197 3.15 -6.04 -6.86
CA CYS A 197 2.28 -6.97 -7.59
C CYS A 197 3.03 -8.25 -8.01
N ARG A 198 4.22 -8.11 -8.59
CA ARG A 198 5.06 -9.26 -8.99
C ARG A 198 5.49 -10.12 -7.78
N LEU A 199 5.58 -9.53 -6.59
CA LEU A 199 5.87 -10.21 -5.33
C LEU A 199 4.64 -10.84 -4.66
N GLY A 200 3.45 -10.77 -5.29
CA GLY A 200 2.26 -11.47 -4.84
C GLY A 200 1.21 -10.60 -4.14
N LEU A 201 1.33 -9.27 -4.22
CA LEU A 201 0.22 -8.38 -3.84
C LEU A 201 -0.98 -8.60 -4.79
N ASP A 202 -2.20 -8.57 -4.26
CA ASP A 202 -3.39 -8.54 -5.12
C ASP A 202 -3.46 -7.19 -5.85
N CYS A 203 -3.25 -7.25 -7.16
CA CYS A 203 -3.32 -6.11 -8.08
C CYS A 203 -4.38 -6.32 -9.16
N SER A 204 -5.34 -7.22 -8.91
CA SER A 204 -6.48 -7.44 -9.80
C SER A 204 -7.38 -6.20 -9.90
N ALA A 205 -8.27 -6.19 -10.88
CA ALA A 205 -9.20 -5.09 -11.13
C ALA A 205 -10.11 -4.73 -9.93
N GLU A 206 -10.28 -5.66 -8.99
CA GLU A 206 -11.11 -5.50 -7.79
C GLU A 206 -10.29 -5.25 -6.52
N SER A 207 -8.96 -5.28 -6.61
CA SER A 207 -8.08 -5.00 -5.48
C SER A 207 -8.37 -3.63 -4.87
N THR A 208 -8.02 -3.50 -3.59
CA THR A 208 -8.05 -2.22 -2.86
C THR A 208 -7.21 -1.17 -3.57
N LEU A 209 -6.04 -1.56 -4.11
CA LEU A 209 -5.15 -0.66 -4.85
C LEU A 209 -5.82 -0.05 -6.08
N VAL A 210 -6.32 -0.88 -7.00
CA VAL A 210 -7.00 -0.40 -8.23
C VAL A 210 -8.27 0.38 -7.88
N THR A 211 -9.03 -0.10 -6.91
CA THR A 211 -10.26 0.57 -6.47
C THR A 211 -9.98 1.96 -5.88
N SER A 212 -8.94 2.13 -5.06
CA SER A 212 -8.57 3.43 -4.51
C SER A 212 -8.08 4.41 -5.57
N TYR A 213 -7.30 3.97 -6.55
CA TYR A 213 -6.89 4.82 -7.69
C TYR A 213 -8.09 5.38 -8.43
N CYS A 214 -9.09 4.55 -8.70
CA CYS A 214 -10.26 4.96 -9.45
C CYS A 214 -11.25 5.78 -8.60
N ALA A 215 -11.64 5.29 -7.41
CA ALA A 215 -12.64 5.94 -6.58
C ALA A 215 -12.18 7.28 -5.98
N ASN A 216 -10.88 7.41 -5.66
CA ASN A 216 -10.34 8.57 -4.96
C ASN A 216 -9.52 9.51 -5.86
N ALA A 217 -8.73 8.97 -6.80
CA ALA A 217 -7.91 9.79 -7.69
C ALA A 217 -8.53 10.00 -9.08
N GLY A 218 -9.67 9.36 -9.38
CA GLY A 218 -10.33 9.43 -10.69
C GLY A 218 -9.54 8.77 -11.83
N ILE A 219 -8.48 8.01 -11.50
CA ILE A 219 -7.68 7.30 -12.47
C ILE A 219 -8.27 5.90 -12.58
N CYS A 220 -9.12 5.70 -13.59
CA CYS A 220 -9.88 4.48 -13.78
C CYS A 220 -9.44 3.74 -15.04
N SER A 221 -9.41 2.41 -14.97
CA SER A 221 -9.20 1.58 -16.15
C SER A 221 -10.34 1.77 -17.16
N ARG A 222 -9.99 1.75 -18.46
CA ARG A 222 -10.98 1.73 -19.54
C ARG A 222 -11.58 0.33 -19.74
N ASP A 223 -10.87 -0.70 -19.30
CA ASP A 223 -11.32 -2.09 -19.29
C ASP A 223 -11.43 -2.57 -17.84
N SER A 224 -12.64 -2.92 -17.43
CA SER A 224 -12.95 -3.37 -16.07
C SER A 224 -12.28 -4.70 -15.69
N ALA A 225 -11.71 -5.44 -16.65
CA ALA A 225 -10.97 -6.67 -16.39
C ALA A 225 -9.46 -6.47 -16.26
N GLN A 226 -8.93 -5.29 -16.58
CA GLN A 226 -7.48 -5.02 -16.54
C GLN A 226 -6.94 -4.99 -15.11
N ASP A 227 -5.78 -5.62 -14.91
CA ASP A 227 -4.99 -5.50 -13.70
C ASP A 227 -4.31 -4.11 -13.59
N PHE A 228 -3.77 -3.81 -12.40
CA PHE A 228 -3.13 -2.53 -12.12
C PHE A 228 -2.01 -2.19 -13.11
N VAL A 229 -1.20 -3.19 -13.51
CA VAL A 229 -0.05 -2.98 -14.38
C VAL A 229 -0.53 -2.53 -15.76
N SER A 230 -1.46 -3.26 -16.36
CA SER A 230 -2.04 -2.93 -17.66
C SER A 230 -2.73 -1.57 -17.64
N PHE A 231 -3.47 -1.28 -16.55
CA PHE A 231 -4.14 -0.01 -16.33
C PHE A 231 -3.18 1.20 -16.29
N VAL A 232 -2.12 1.14 -15.48
CA VAL A 232 -1.22 2.31 -15.34
C VAL A 232 -0.38 2.51 -16.60
N PHE A 233 0.05 1.44 -17.25
CA PHE A 233 0.77 1.55 -18.52
C PHE A 233 -0.11 2.13 -19.63
N ASP A 234 -1.40 1.78 -19.71
CA ASP A 234 -2.32 2.34 -20.71
C ASP A 234 -2.75 3.79 -20.41
N ALA A 235 -2.88 4.16 -19.13
CA ALA A 235 -3.45 5.45 -18.71
C ALA A 235 -2.41 6.54 -18.41
N ALA A 236 -1.21 6.18 -17.95
CA ALA A 236 -0.27 7.13 -17.34
C ALA A 236 1.18 7.06 -17.84
N VAL A 237 1.58 5.97 -18.51
CA VAL A 237 2.97 5.79 -18.99
C VAL A 237 3.04 5.94 -20.52
N PRO A 238 3.75 6.95 -21.06
CA PRO A 238 4.03 7.00 -22.49
C PRO A 238 4.79 5.74 -22.92
N ARG A 239 4.64 5.27 -24.16
CA ARG A 239 5.35 4.06 -24.65
C ARG A 239 6.87 4.09 -24.39
N GLN A 240 7.49 5.27 -24.41
CA GLN A 240 8.92 5.45 -24.13
C GLN A 240 9.29 5.27 -22.65
N GLY A 241 8.33 5.43 -21.73
CA GLY A 241 8.50 5.19 -20.30
C GLY A 241 8.23 3.75 -19.88
N ALA A 242 7.60 2.94 -20.73
CA ALA A 242 7.26 1.55 -20.41
C ALA A 242 8.51 0.70 -20.18
N ASP A 243 9.46 0.74 -21.13
CA ASP A 243 10.74 0.03 -21.02
C ASP A 243 11.52 0.45 -19.75
N ARG A 244 11.44 1.74 -19.39
CA ARG A 244 12.10 2.27 -18.19
C ARG A 244 11.47 1.74 -16.90
N VAL A 245 10.14 1.65 -16.85
CA VAL A 245 9.43 1.06 -15.70
C VAL A 245 9.79 -0.42 -15.60
N ASP A 246 9.83 -1.16 -16.70
CA ASP A 246 10.21 -2.58 -16.69
C ASP A 246 11.63 -2.80 -16.16
N GLU A 247 12.62 -2.02 -16.62
CA GLU A 247 14.00 -2.07 -16.10
C GLU A 247 14.06 -1.80 -14.59
N MET A 248 13.31 -0.81 -14.11
CA MET A 248 13.21 -0.50 -12.69
C MET A 248 12.59 -1.64 -11.89
N VAL A 249 11.49 -2.21 -12.39
CA VAL A 249 10.81 -3.33 -11.73
C VAL A 249 11.73 -4.55 -11.68
N ASP A 250 12.41 -4.88 -12.78
CA ASP A 250 13.36 -5.99 -12.84
C ASP A 250 14.49 -5.80 -11.82
N THR A 251 15.00 -4.57 -11.68
CA THR A 251 15.97 -4.22 -10.63
C THR A 251 15.41 -4.47 -9.22
N LEU A 252 14.14 -4.16 -8.98
CA LEU A 252 13.48 -4.29 -7.68
C LEU A 252 13.14 -5.74 -7.29
N VAL A 253 12.87 -6.61 -8.28
CA VAL A 253 12.47 -8.00 -8.04
C VAL A 253 13.60 -9.02 -8.25
N SER A 254 14.72 -8.62 -8.87
CA SER A 254 15.91 -9.46 -9.03
C SER A 254 16.57 -9.78 -7.69
N GLU A 255 17.12 -10.98 -7.54
CA GLU A 255 17.83 -11.38 -6.31
C GLU A 255 19.08 -10.51 -6.09
N PRO A 256 19.36 -10.07 -4.84
CA PRO A 256 20.53 -9.25 -4.51
C PRO A 256 21.92 -9.90 -4.74
N GLY A 257 22.04 -10.89 -5.62
CA GLY A 257 23.28 -11.61 -5.95
C GLY A 257 23.44 -12.02 -7.42
N ALA A 258 22.54 -11.61 -8.32
CA ALA A 258 22.61 -11.97 -9.74
C ALA A 258 23.50 -11.06 -10.61
N GLN A 259 24.23 -10.13 -10.00
CA GLN A 259 25.24 -9.30 -10.67
C GLN A 259 26.60 -9.61 -10.04
N SER A 260 27.28 -10.61 -10.60
CA SER A 260 28.70 -10.88 -10.42
C SER A 260 29.51 -10.14 -11.49
#